data_AF-A0AAX2CNT2-F1
#
_entry.id   AF-A0AAX2CNT2-F1
#
_cell.length_a   1.000
_cell.length_b   1.000
_cell.length_c   1.000
_cell.angle_alpha   90.00
_cell.angle_beta   90.00
_cell.angle_gamma   90.00
#
_symmetry.space_group_name_H-M   'P 1'
#
loop_
_entity.id
_entity.type
_entity.pdbx_description
1 polymer ?
#
loop_
_entity_poly.entity_id
_entity_poly.type
_entity_poly.pdbx_seq_one_letter_code
_entity_poly.pdbx_strand_id
1 'polypeptide(L)' 'MSFSTEIINQSMNNIGGYIALYFGPPILLIAILAIIVSRYLDVYLTRQLFGIAAVCIFVGWCIYVFNYISLK' A
#
# COMPACT_ATOMS: atom_id res chain seq x y z
N MET A 1 -12.95 -8.34 -32.75
CA MET A 1 -12.78 -8.57 -31.31
C MET A 1 -12.80 -7.22 -30.63
N SER A 2 -13.64 -6.91 -29.65
CA SER A 2 -14.91 -7.43 -29.17
C SER A 2 -15.29 -6.36 -28.16
N PHE A 3 -16.39 -5.63 -28.34
CA PHE A 3 -16.80 -4.54 -27.45
C PHE A 3 -16.74 -4.94 -25.95
N SER A 4 -16.91 -6.24 -25.67
CA SER A 4 -16.73 -6.86 -24.36
C SER A 4 -15.31 -6.78 -23.79
N THR A 5 -14.25 -6.93 -24.59
CA THR A 5 -12.87 -6.83 -24.08
C THR A 5 -12.49 -5.41 -23.71
N GLU A 6 -13.02 -4.40 -24.41
CA GLU A 6 -12.82 -2.98 -24.09
C GLU A 6 -13.44 -2.62 -22.73
N ILE A 7 -14.69 -3.07 -22.50
CA ILE A 7 -15.42 -2.84 -21.24
C ILE A 7 -14.74 -3.56 -20.07
N ILE A 8 -14.29 -4.79 -20.29
CA ILE A 8 -13.54 -5.54 -19.27
C ILE A 8 -12.25 -4.79 -18.94
N ASN A 9 -11.51 -4.31 -19.94
CA ASN A 9 -10.26 -3.59 -19.71
C ASN A 9 -10.48 -2.26 -18.97
N GLN A 10 -11.54 -1.51 -19.30
CA GLN A 10 -11.93 -0.29 -18.57
C GLN A 10 -12.33 -0.59 -17.12
N SER A 11 -13.11 -1.66 -16.90
CA SER A 11 -13.51 -2.06 -15.53
C SER A 11 -12.32 -2.49 -14.68
N MET A 12 -11.39 -3.27 -15.26
CA MET A 12 -10.17 -3.70 -14.60
C MET A 12 -9.24 -2.53 -14.30
N ASN A 13 -9.13 -1.57 -15.22
CA ASN A 13 -8.34 -0.36 -15.01
C ASN A 13 -8.92 0.50 -13.88
N ASN A 14 -10.25 0.64 -13.81
CA ASN A 14 -10.91 1.37 -12.72
C ASN A 14 -10.69 0.67 -11.38
N ILE A 15 -10.92 -0.64 -11.30
CA ILE A 15 -10.70 -1.43 -10.07
C ILE A 15 -9.24 -1.34 -9.63
N GLY A 16 -8.30 -1.52 -10.57
CA GLY A 16 -6.86 -1.37 -10.31
C GLY A 16 -6.51 0.03 -9.82
N GLY A 17 -7.10 1.07 -10.41
CA GLY A 17 -6.96 2.45 -9.98
C GLY A 17 -7.44 2.69 -8.56
N TYR A 18 -8.62 2.19 -8.18
CA TYR A 18 -9.13 2.29 -6.81
C TYR A 18 -8.22 1.56 -5.82
N ILE A 19 -7.79 0.34 -6.14
CA ILE A 19 -6.86 -0.43 -5.29
C ILE A 19 -5.53 0.34 -5.14
N ALA A 20 -4.99 0.89 -6.22
CA ALA A 20 -3.75 1.67 -6.19
C ALA A 20 -3.91 2.97 -5.38
N LEU A 21 -5.08 3.61 -5.39
CA LEU A 21 -5.34 4.81 -4.59
C LEU A 21 -5.41 4.51 -3.09
N TYR A 22 -6.02 3.37 -2.72
CA TYR A 22 -6.13 2.97 -1.32
C TYR A 22 -4.87 2.32 -0.77
N PHE A 23 -4.13 1.52 -1.54
CA PHE A 23 -2.95 0.79 -1.07
C PHE A 23 -1.62 1.37 -1.54
N GLY A 24 -1.61 2.26 -2.53
CA GLY A 24 -0.40 2.94 -3.02
C GLY A 24 0.31 3.78 -1.95
N PRO A 25 -0.38 4.67 -1.21
CA PRO A 25 0.23 5.52 -0.19
C PRO A 25 1.00 4.75 0.92
N PRO A 26 0.43 3.70 1.56
CA PRO A 26 1.16 2.97 2.61
C PRO A 26 2.32 2.15 2.04
N ILE A 27 2.19 1.60 0.83
CA ILE A 27 3.26 0.85 0.17
C ILE A 27 4.44 1.77 -0.15
N LEU A 28 4.17 2.98 -0.66
CA LEU A 28 5.20 4.00 -0.91
C LEU A 28 5.94 4.40 0.36
N LEU A 29 5.21 4.64 1.45
CA LEU A 29 5.79 4.99 2.75
C LEU A 29 6.71 3.88 3.29
N ILE A 30 6.24 2.63 3.25
CA ILE A 30 7.02 1.48 3.69
C ILE A 30 8.26 1.30 2.82
N ALA A 31 8.14 1.47 1.49
CA ALA A 31 9.27 1.35 0.58
C ALA A 31 10.35 2.41 0.82
N ILE A 32 9.95 3.68 1.03
CA ILE A 32 10.89 4.77 1.34
C ILE A 32 11.62 4.49 2.66
N LEU A 33 10.88 4.10 3.71
CA LEU A 33 11.48 3.75 5.00
C LEU A 33 12.40 2.53 4.88
N ALA A 34 12.06 1.53 4.06
CA ALA A 34 12.91 0.36 3.82
C ALA A 34 14.25 0.75 3.20
N ILE A 35 14.23 1.66 2.21
CA ILE A 35 15.44 2.17 1.55
C ILE A 35 16.31 2.93 2.55
N ILE A 36 15.72 3.79 3.38
CA ILE A 36 16.46 4.56 4.40
C ILE A 36 17.08 3.61 5.43
N VAL A 37 16.31 2.66 5.96
CA VAL A 37 16.82 1.69 6.94
C VAL A 37 17.94 0.83 6.35
N SER A 38 17.78 0.34 5.12
CA SER A 38 18.79 -0.49 4.46
C SER A 38 20.10 0.25 4.19
N ARG A 39 20.05 1.59 4.04
CA ARG A 39 21.22 2.40 3.70
C ARG A 39 21.96 2.93 4.92
N TYR A 40 21.26 3.19 6.02
CA TYR A 40 21.82 3.94 7.16
C TYR A 40 21.93 3.14 8.46
N LEU A 41 21.28 1.98 8.58
CA LEU A 41 21.15 1.28 9.84
C LEU A 41 21.60 -0.19 9.76
N ASP A 42 22.33 -0.63 10.78
CA ASP A 42 22.98 -1.94 10.86
C ASP A 42 21.96 -3.11 10.81
N VAL A 43 22.20 -4.05 9.90
CA VAL A 43 21.22 -4.92 9.22
C VAL A 43 20.42 -5.82 10.17
N TYR A 44 20.89 -6.08 11.39
CA TYR A 44 20.27 -7.06 12.28
C TYR A 44 19.19 -6.46 13.19
N LEU A 45 19.51 -5.37 13.92
CA LEU A 45 18.58 -4.79 14.89
C LEU A 45 17.49 -3.96 14.21
N THR A 46 17.87 -3.20 13.19
CA THR A 46 16.91 -2.32 12.50
C THR A 46 16.02 -3.05 11.53
N ARG A 47 16.41 -4.21 11.03
CA ARG A 47 15.51 -5.04 10.22
C ARG A 47 14.35 -5.62 11.05
N GLN A 48 14.59 -5.99 12.32
CA GLN A 48 13.52 -6.42 13.23
C GLN A 48 12.58 -5.26 13.60
N LEU A 49 13.16 -4.11 13.98
CA LEU A 49 12.37 -2.92 14.34
C LEU A 49 11.62 -2.32 13.14
N PHE A 50 12.22 -2.37 11.95
CA PHE A 50 11.60 -1.92 10.70
C PHE A 50 10.40 -2.79 10.32
N GLY A 51 10.50 -4.12 10.48
CA GLY A 51 9.37 -5.01 10.23
C GLY A 51 8.16 -4.66 11.10
N ILE A 52 8.40 -4.44 12.40
CA ILE A 52 7.35 -4.04 13.34
C ILE A 52 6.76 -2.68 12.95
N ALA A 53 7.62 -1.69 12.65
CA ALA A 53 7.17 -0.37 12.23
C ALA A 53 6.35 -0.40 10.93
N ALA A 54 6.76 -1.17 9.93
CA ALA A 54 6.05 -1.34 8.67
C ALA A 54 4.67 -1.99 8.89
N VAL A 55 4.57 -2.99 9.77
CA VAL A 55 3.29 -3.60 10.15
C VAL A 55 2.40 -2.59 10.87
N CYS A 56 2.92 -1.79 11.80
CA CYS A 56 2.14 -0.74 12.47
C CYS A 56 1.61 0.31 11.49
N ILE A 57 2.42 0.76 10.53
CA ILE A 57 2.00 1.70 9.48
C ILE A 57 0.90 1.08 8.62
N PHE A 58 1.05 -0.18 8.23
CA PHE A 58 0.06 -0.89 7.42
C PHE A 58 -1.27 -1.08 8.17
N VAL A 59 -1.23 -1.53 9.42
CA VAL A 59 -2.42 -1.73 10.26
C VAL A 59 -3.12 -0.40 10.54
N GLY A 60 -2.37 0.65 10.90
CA GLY A 60 -2.92 1.98 11.12
C GLY A 60 -3.60 2.55 9.86
N TRP A 61 -2.99 2.33 8.69
CA TRP A 61 -3.59 2.71 7.41
C TRP A 61 -4.86 1.93 7.12
N CYS A 62 -4.88 0.60 7.33
CA CYS A 62 -6.09 -0.20 7.19
C CYS A 62 -7.22 0.31 8.08
N ILE A 63 -6.95 0.61 9.36
CA ILE A 63 -7.97 1.15 10.29
C ILE A 63 -8.48 2.51 9.81
N TYR A 64 -7.60 3.39 9.32
CA TYR A 64 -7.97 4.68 8.76
C TYR A 64 -8.89 4.52 7.54
N VAL A 65 -8.52 3.65 6.60
CA VAL A 65 -9.33 3.38 5.40
C VAL A 65 -10.68 2.75 5.77
N PHE A 66 -10.71 1.77 6.67
CA PHE A 66 -11.97 1.17 7.14
C PHE A 66 -12.88 2.18 7.84
N ASN A 67 -12.33 3.05 8.69
CA ASN A 67 -13.11 4.13 9.31
C ASN A 67 -13.62 5.13 8.27
N TYR A 68 -12.77 5.54 7.33
CA TYR A 68 -13.14 6.48 6.28
C TYR A 68 -14.25 5.92 5.36
N ILE A 69 -14.23 4.62 5.06
CA ILE A 69 -15.28 3.95 4.30
C ILE A 69 -16.56 3.81 5.14
N SER A 70 -16.46 3.52 6.44
CA SER A 70 -17.62 3.33 7.33
C SER A 70 -18.36 4.62 7.68
N LEU A 71 -17.72 5.79 7.51
CA LEU A 71 -18.30 7.11 7.74
C LEU A 71 -19.03 7.68 6.51
N LYS A 72 -18.98 6.99 5.37
CA LYS A 72 -19.49 7.44 4.08
C LYS A 72 -20.71 6.64 3.66
#